data_AF-A0A3M1JFD7-F1
#
_entry.id   AF-A0A3M1JFD7-F1
#
_cell.length_a   1.000
_cell.length_b   1.000
_cell.length_c   1.000
_cell.angle_alpha   90.00
_cell.angle_beta   90.00
_cell.angle_gamma   90.00
#
_symmetry.space_group_name_H-M   'P 1'
#
loop_
_entity.id
_entity.type
_entity.pdbx_description
1 polymer ?
#
loop_
_entity_poly.entity_id
_entity_poly.type
_entity_poly.pdbx_seq_one_letter_code
_entity_poly.pdbx_strand_id
1 'polypeptide(L)'
;ASDLASILQIGKLPATTQIIQESVVGPSLGADNIKRSLTALVIGFLIVIGFMIFYYGGGGVVSVIALLLNLLFIFGALASYGTVLTLPGFAGIILTIGMAVDANVIIFERIREELREGKSTMVAVADGFKNSYSAIIDANVTTILTAFVLAYFGLGPIKGFAVVLIIGVLSSLFTAVLVGRLMIESWLDRKKAMSFSTSMSKNAFANLNIDWMSKRKIAYAISGTLIAISIVSFAVRGFELGVDFQGGYNYNIAFAENVEVDVDKLRESLTEAFEGDTPTVKEVAGENTYNVVTDYLINAVEQAGEPKPAERVMAALHKGVTAATGITVSLDEFSNPEGIGTHVTSFSKVGPTIADDITRSAVYAAIFALLLIFLYIFLRFSKWQYSLGAVAALFHDTLIVLGIFSIFHGLLGFSMEIDQPFIAAILTVIGYSINDTVVVFDRIR
;
A
#
# COMPACT_ATOMS: atom_id res chain seq x y z
N ALA A 1 -0.04 40.04 -17.31
CA ALA A 1 0.92 41.08 -16.87
C ALA A 1 1.85 40.56 -15.77
N SER A 2 1.30 39.96 -14.71
CA SER A 2 2.07 39.28 -13.63
C SER A 2 2.98 38.17 -14.18
N ASP A 3 2.44 37.21 -14.94
CA ASP A 3 3.22 36.07 -15.43
C ASP A 3 4.34 36.49 -16.39
N LEU A 4 4.08 37.47 -17.26
CA LEU A 4 5.09 38.01 -18.16
C LEU A 4 6.20 38.73 -17.39
N ALA A 5 5.86 39.48 -16.33
CA ALA A 5 6.85 40.12 -15.46
C ALA A 5 7.70 39.08 -14.70
N SER A 6 7.09 38.00 -14.22
CA SER A 6 7.81 36.88 -13.58
C SER A 6 8.74 36.17 -14.56
N ILE A 7 8.30 35.87 -15.79
CA ILE A 7 9.14 35.26 -16.83
C ILE A 7 10.31 36.17 -17.21
N LEU A 8 10.07 37.48 -17.34
CA LEU A 8 11.11 38.46 -17.64
C LEU A 8 12.12 38.64 -16.49
N GLN A 9 11.70 38.47 -15.22
CA GLN A 9 12.59 38.48 -14.05
C GLN A 9 13.46 37.23 -13.95
N ILE A 10 12.94 36.06 -14.34
CA ILE A 10 13.69 34.79 -14.34
C ILE A 10 14.75 34.77 -15.46
N GLY A 11 14.49 35.48 -16.56
CA GLY A 11 15.39 35.52 -17.72
C GLY A 11 15.30 34.27 -18.60
N LYS A 12 16.19 34.16 -19.60
CA LYS A 12 16.22 32.99 -20.50
C LYS A 12 16.85 31.80 -19.78
N LEU A 13 16.17 30.65 -19.79
CA LEU A 13 16.73 29.40 -19.30
C LEU A 13 17.96 29.00 -20.16
N PRO A 14 19.04 28.47 -19.54
CA PRO A 14 20.26 28.08 -20.24
C PRO A 14 20.08 26.88 -21.18
N ALA A 15 18.99 26.12 -21.01
CA ALA A 15 18.60 24.99 -21.86
C ALA A 15 17.07 24.89 -21.95
N THR A 16 16.58 24.20 -22.98
CA THR A 16 15.16 23.86 -23.11
C THR A 16 14.78 22.77 -22.13
N THR A 17 13.76 23.00 -21.31
CA THR A 17 13.21 22.01 -20.40
C THR A 17 12.09 21.23 -21.10
N GLN A 18 12.02 19.93 -20.85
CA GLN A 18 10.94 19.07 -21.32
C GLN A 18 10.25 18.42 -20.13
N ILE A 19 8.92 18.33 -20.18
CA ILE A 19 8.14 17.68 -19.15
C ILE A 19 8.23 16.16 -19.35
N ILE A 20 9.08 15.52 -18.53
CA ILE A 20 9.32 14.07 -18.54
C ILE A 20 8.33 13.31 -17.66
N GLN A 21 7.67 13.98 -16.71
CA GLN A 21 6.58 13.43 -15.90
C GLN A 21 5.63 14.56 -15.48
N GLU A 22 4.34 14.29 -15.50
CA GLU A 22 3.30 15.22 -15.05
C GLU A 22 2.15 14.45 -14.42
N SER A 23 1.53 15.01 -13.39
CA SER A 23 0.31 14.47 -12.81
C SER A 23 -0.57 15.62 -12.35
N VAL A 24 -1.80 15.64 -12.84
CA VAL A 24 -2.83 16.61 -12.49
C VAL A 24 -4.04 15.85 -11.97
N VAL A 25 -4.52 16.23 -10.80
CA VAL A 25 -5.69 15.64 -10.16
C VAL A 25 -6.66 16.76 -9.80
N GLY A 26 -7.91 16.65 -10.25
CA GLY A 26 -8.95 17.62 -9.93
C GLY A 26 -9.22 17.69 -8.41
N PRO A 27 -9.47 18.88 -7.84
CA PRO A 27 -9.72 19.03 -6.40
C PRO A 27 -10.92 18.23 -5.89
N SER A 28 -11.96 18.05 -6.71
CA SER A 28 -13.13 17.21 -6.38
C SER A 28 -12.72 15.76 -6.15
N LEU A 29 -12.01 15.16 -7.12
CA LEU A 29 -11.47 13.80 -7.01
C LEU A 29 -10.51 13.66 -5.83
N GLY A 30 -9.67 14.68 -5.59
CA GLY A 30 -8.82 14.75 -4.40
C GLY A 30 -9.60 14.72 -3.09
N ALA A 31 -10.64 15.55 -2.98
CA ALA A 31 -11.50 15.62 -1.80
C ALA A 31 -12.26 14.31 -1.55
N ASP A 32 -12.77 13.67 -2.61
CA ASP A 32 -13.46 12.39 -2.52
C ASP A 32 -12.52 11.26 -2.11
N ASN A 33 -11.30 11.21 -2.67
CA ASN A 33 -10.26 10.26 -2.25
C ASN A 33 -9.89 10.43 -0.78
N ILE A 34 -9.78 11.66 -0.27
CA ILE A 34 -9.55 11.93 1.15
C ILE A 34 -10.73 11.45 1.99
N LYS A 35 -11.97 11.76 1.59
CA LYS A 35 -13.18 11.34 2.30
C LYS A 35 -13.29 9.81 2.37
N ARG A 36 -13.05 9.11 1.26
CA ARG A 36 -13.04 7.64 1.21
C ARG A 36 -11.94 7.06 2.09
N SER A 37 -10.73 7.61 2.02
CA SER A 37 -9.60 7.18 2.85
C SER A 37 -9.86 7.38 4.35
N LEU A 38 -10.43 8.52 4.74
CA LEU A 38 -10.83 8.79 6.12
C LEU A 38 -11.96 7.87 6.59
N THR A 39 -12.93 7.57 5.72
CA THR A 39 -14.01 6.64 6.04
C THR A 39 -13.46 5.23 6.27
N ALA A 40 -12.59 4.75 5.39
CA ALA A 40 -11.91 3.46 5.55
C ALA A 40 -11.06 3.42 6.84
N LEU A 41 -10.34 4.50 7.14
CA LEU A 41 -9.56 4.66 8.37
C LEU A 41 -10.45 4.53 9.61
N VAL A 42 -11.57 5.25 9.67
CA VAL A 42 -12.49 5.23 10.81
C VAL A 42 -13.13 3.85 10.98
N ILE A 43 -13.60 3.23 9.88
CA ILE A 43 -14.21 1.90 9.93
C ILE A 43 -13.20 0.86 10.41
N GLY A 44 -12.00 0.83 9.82
CA GLY A 44 -10.93 -0.09 10.22
C GLY A 44 -10.54 0.10 11.69
N PHE A 45 -10.42 1.35 12.13
CA PHE A 45 -10.13 1.69 13.51
C PHE A 45 -11.22 1.20 14.48
N LEU A 46 -12.50 1.38 14.16
CA LEU A 46 -13.61 0.91 14.99
C LEU A 46 -13.68 -0.62 15.08
N ILE A 47 -13.39 -1.32 13.98
CA ILE A 47 -13.32 -2.79 13.96
C ILE A 47 -12.22 -3.27 14.90
N VAL A 48 -11.02 -2.67 14.82
CA VAL A 48 -9.89 -3.01 15.69
C VAL A 48 -10.20 -2.72 17.15
N ILE A 49 -10.81 -1.57 17.48
CA ILE A 49 -11.27 -1.26 18.85
C ILE A 49 -12.24 -2.34 19.34
N GLY A 50 -13.25 -2.65 18.54
CA GLY A 50 -14.27 -3.64 18.87
C GLY A 50 -13.64 -4.99 19.17
N PHE A 51 -12.74 -5.45 18.29
CA PHE A 51 -12.00 -6.69 18.48
C PHE A 51 -11.14 -6.67 19.75
N MET A 52 -10.34 -5.62 19.97
CA MET A 52 -9.42 -5.56 21.11
C MET A 52 -10.17 -5.54 22.45
N ILE A 53 -11.25 -4.77 22.56
CA ILE A 53 -12.06 -4.73 23.78
C ILE A 53 -12.78 -6.07 23.98
N PHE A 54 -13.39 -6.63 22.93
CA PHE A 54 -14.11 -7.90 23.00
C PHE A 54 -13.19 -9.08 23.33
N TYR A 55 -12.00 -9.14 22.74
CA TYR A 55 -11.10 -10.26 22.92
C TYR A 55 -10.25 -10.12 24.19
N TYR A 56 -9.71 -8.94 24.50
CA TYR A 56 -8.76 -8.74 25.60
C TYR A 56 -9.33 -8.07 26.86
N GLY A 57 -10.56 -7.57 26.84
CA GLY A 57 -11.18 -6.94 28.02
C GLY A 57 -10.41 -5.71 28.50
N GLY A 58 -9.94 -5.73 29.76
CA GLY A 58 -9.19 -4.62 30.36
C GLY A 58 -7.86 -4.31 29.64
N GLY A 59 -7.13 -5.34 29.21
CA GLY A 59 -5.95 -5.16 28.35
C GLY A 59 -6.31 -4.50 27.02
N GLY A 60 -7.46 -4.85 26.45
CA GLY A 60 -7.98 -4.25 25.22
C GLY A 60 -8.13 -2.73 25.32
N VAL A 61 -8.62 -2.21 26.45
CA VAL A 61 -8.73 -0.76 26.69
C VAL A 61 -7.36 -0.08 26.66
N VAL A 62 -6.33 -0.70 27.25
CA VAL A 62 -4.97 -0.16 27.21
C VAL A 62 -4.45 -0.11 25.77
N SER A 63 -4.66 -1.16 24.98
CA SER A 63 -4.24 -1.17 23.57
C SER A 63 -4.95 -0.13 22.72
N VAL A 64 -6.23 0.12 22.97
CA VAL A 64 -6.98 1.17 22.26
C VAL A 64 -6.40 2.55 22.56
N ILE A 65 -6.04 2.82 23.81
CA ILE A 65 -5.39 4.09 24.18
C ILE A 65 -3.99 4.18 23.56
N ALA A 66 -3.21 3.10 23.58
CA ALA A 66 -1.90 3.04 22.91
C ALA A 66 -2.02 3.30 21.40
N LEU A 67 -3.03 2.73 20.76
CA LEU A 67 -3.33 2.94 19.34
C LEU A 67 -3.73 4.39 19.02
N LEU A 68 -4.54 5.02 19.88
CA LEU A 68 -4.89 6.44 19.75
C LEU A 68 -3.64 7.34 19.86
N LEU A 69 -2.77 7.06 20.83
CA LEU A 69 -1.50 7.76 20.97
C LEU A 69 -0.59 7.52 19.77
N ASN A 70 -0.61 6.32 19.20
CA ASN A 70 0.14 6.00 18.00
C ASN A 70 -0.30 6.87 16.81
N LEU A 71 -1.62 7.00 16.59
CA LEU A 71 -2.16 7.89 15.55
C LEU A 71 -1.80 9.36 15.81
N LEU A 72 -1.87 9.81 17.07
CA LEU A 72 -1.44 11.15 17.45
C LEU A 72 0.03 11.39 17.07
N PHE A 73 0.92 10.44 17.33
CA PHE A 73 2.34 10.55 16.98
C PHE A 73 2.57 10.55 15.47
N ILE A 74 1.84 9.73 14.72
CA ILE A 74 1.92 9.73 13.25
C ILE A 74 1.53 11.11 12.70
N PHE A 75 0.36 11.63 13.04
CA PHE A 75 -0.08 12.93 12.55
C PHE A 75 0.81 14.07 13.05
N GLY A 76 1.25 14.03 14.31
CA GLY A 76 2.17 15.01 14.88
C GLY A 76 3.52 15.05 14.17
N ALA A 77 4.08 13.88 13.85
CA ALA A 77 5.33 13.78 13.11
C ALA A 77 5.18 14.26 11.66
N LEU A 78 4.13 13.83 10.95
CA LEU A 78 3.87 14.26 9.57
C LEU A 78 3.68 15.78 9.49
N ALA A 79 2.92 16.36 10.42
CA ALA A 79 2.71 17.80 10.52
C ALA A 79 4.04 18.53 10.82
N SER A 80 4.90 17.97 11.68
CA SER A 80 6.20 18.56 12.01
C SER A 80 7.19 18.53 10.85
N TYR A 81 7.19 17.46 10.04
CA TYR A 81 8.10 17.34 8.90
C TYR A 81 7.60 18.05 7.63
N GLY A 82 6.35 18.53 7.62
CA GLY A 82 5.72 19.07 6.41
C GLY A 82 5.63 18.03 5.29
N THR A 83 5.55 16.74 5.64
CA THR A 83 5.47 15.67 4.64
C THR A 83 4.07 15.64 4.02
N VAL A 84 4.01 15.53 2.70
CA VAL A 84 2.73 15.44 1.99
C VAL A 84 2.08 14.09 2.27
N LEU A 85 0.83 14.12 2.76
CA LEU A 85 0.04 12.92 2.96
C LEU A 85 -0.60 12.49 1.63
N THR A 86 0.02 11.51 0.99
CA THR A 86 -0.46 10.93 -0.28
C THR A 86 -1.50 9.82 -0.03
N LEU A 87 -2.20 9.39 -1.08
CA LEU A 87 -3.13 8.25 -1.00
C LEU A 87 -2.42 6.96 -0.52
N PRO A 88 -1.23 6.58 -1.05
CA PRO A 88 -0.43 5.53 -0.43
C PRO A 88 -0.07 5.84 1.02
N GLY A 89 0.26 7.09 1.37
CA GLY A 89 0.46 7.50 2.76
C GLY A 89 -0.71 7.11 3.68
N PHE A 90 -1.95 7.34 3.27
CA PHE A 90 -3.14 6.88 4.00
C PHE A 90 -3.19 5.36 4.17
N ALA A 91 -2.86 4.60 3.13
CA ALA A 91 -2.76 3.14 3.22
C ALA A 91 -1.72 2.70 4.26
N GLY A 92 -0.59 3.43 4.36
CA GLY A 92 0.43 3.23 5.39
C GLY A 92 -0.10 3.47 6.81
N ILE A 93 -0.95 4.47 7.01
CA ILE A 93 -1.61 4.72 8.31
C ILE A 93 -2.56 3.57 8.65
N ILE A 94 -3.41 3.15 7.70
CA ILE A 94 -4.37 2.05 7.89
C ILE A 94 -3.64 0.75 8.25
N LEU A 95 -2.57 0.42 7.51
CA LEU A 95 -1.73 -0.73 7.82
C LEU A 95 -1.12 -0.63 9.22
N THR A 96 -0.60 0.54 9.58
CA THR A 96 0.00 0.75 10.90
C THR A 96 -1.01 0.53 12.02
N ILE A 97 -2.30 0.84 11.83
CA ILE A 97 -3.33 0.57 12.84
C ILE A 97 -3.41 -0.92 13.17
N GLY A 98 -3.36 -1.79 12.15
CA GLY A 98 -3.33 -3.23 12.32
C GLY A 98 -2.05 -3.68 13.04
N MET A 99 -0.89 -3.27 12.52
CA MET A 99 0.40 -3.67 13.10
C MET A 99 0.63 -3.13 14.52
N ALA A 100 0.10 -1.96 14.85
CA ALA A 100 0.29 -1.35 16.17
C ALA A 100 -0.40 -2.13 17.30
N VAL A 101 -1.47 -2.87 16.99
CA VAL A 101 -2.10 -3.75 17.97
C VAL A 101 -1.40 -5.11 18.08
N ASP A 102 -0.63 -5.54 17.07
CA ASP A 102 0.07 -6.84 17.10
C ASP A 102 1.04 -6.96 18.28
N ALA A 103 1.84 -5.91 18.55
CA ALA A 103 2.73 -5.90 19.71
C ALA A 103 1.95 -6.10 21.03
N ASN A 104 0.77 -5.48 21.14
CA ASN A 104 -0.11 -5.66 22.30
C ASN A 104 -0.66 -7.09 22.37
N VAL A 105 -1.05 -7.68 21.24
CA VAL A 105 -1.52 -9.07 21.14
C VAL A 105 -0.46 -10.05 21.64
N ILE A 106 0.79 -9.92 21.19
CA ILE A 106 1.92 -10.77 21.63
C ILE A 106 2.10 -10.65 23.15
N ILE A 107 2.13 -9.43 23.69
CA ILE A 107 2.26 -9.19 25.13
C ILE A 107 1.11 -9.84 25.90
N PHE A 108 -0.13 -9.65 25.45
CA PHE A 108 -1.31 -10.12 26.17
C PHE A 108 -1.48 -11.63 26.12
N GLU A 109 -1.17 -12.27 24.99
CA GLU A 109 -1.14 -13.72 24.92
C GLU A 109 -0.05 -14.28 25.83
N ARG A 110 1.13 -13.66 25.88
CA ARG A 110 2.16 -14.08 26.84
C ARG A 110 1.69 -13.91 28.29
N ILE A 111 1.07 -12.79 28.65
CA ILE A 111 0.48 -12.60 29.99
C ILE A 111 -0.57 -13.67 30.31
N ARG A 112 -1.41 -14.04 29.33
CA ARG A 112 -2.40 -15.11 29.50
C ARG A 112 -1.76 -16.47 29.73
N GLU A 113 -0.66 -16.80 29.04
CA GLU A 113 0.12 -18.01 29.28
C GLU A 113 0.61 -18.05 30.73
N GLU A 114 1.26 -16.97 31.19
CA GLU A 114 1.81 -16.86 32.55
C GLU A 114 0.71 -16.92 33.63
N LEU A 115 -0.47 -16.33 33.38
CA LEU A 115 -1.64 -16.41 34.26
C LEU A 115 -2.22 -17.83 34.32
N ARG A 116 -2.23 -18.57 33.22
CA ARG A 116 -2.71 -19.96 33.17
C ARG A 116 -1.79 -20.91 33.93
N GLU A 117 -0.50 -20.60 34.01
CA GLU A 117 0.47 -21.29 34.87
C GLU A 117 0.27 -21.00 36.37
N GLY A 118 -0.69 -20.13 36.74
CA GLY A 118 -1.05 -19.84 38.12
C GLY A 118 -0.27 -18.70 38.77
N LYS A 119 0.51 -17.93 38.00
CA LYS A 119 1.22 -16.75 38.51
C LYS A 119 0.24 -15.64 38.90
N SER A 120 0.65 -14.82 39.86
CA SER A 120 -0.12 -13.61 40.23
C SER A 120 -0.12 -12.59 39.09
N THR A 121 -1.14 -11.75 39.00
CA THR A 121 -1.28 -10.77 37.90
C THR A 121 -0.06 -9.87 37.74
N MET A 122 0.54 -9.40 38.84
CA MET A 122 1.73 -8.55 38.80
C MET A 122 2.94 -9.27 38.19
N VAL A 123 3.18 -10.52 38.61
CA VAL A 123 4.31 -11.33 38.11
C VAL A 123 4.07 -11.72 36.65
N ALA A 124 2.84 -12.13 36.31
CA ALA A 124 2.48 -12.48 34.94
C ALA A 124 2.63 -11.30 33.97
N VAL A 125 2.30 -10.07 34.39
CA VAL A 125 2.54 -8.86 33.60
C VAL A 125 4.04 -8.62 33.40
N ALA A 126 4.82 -8.63 34.47
CA ALA A 126 6.26 -8.40 34.39
C ALA A 126 6.97 -9.42 33.48
N ASP A 127 6.65 -10.71 33.66
CA ASP A 127 7.18 -11.80 32.83
C ASP A 127 6.66 -11.72 31.39
N GLY A 128 5.40 -11.34 31.21
CA GLY A 128 4.78 -11.14 29.89
C GLY A 128 5.50 -10.11 29.04
N PHE A 129 5.77 -8.93 29.59
CA PHE A 129 6.54 -7.90 28.90
C PHE A 129 8.00 -8.33 28.66
N LYS A 130 8.66 -8.92 29.65
CA LYS A 130 10.05 -9.34 29.56
C LYS A 130 10.27 -10.39 28.46
N ASN A 131 9.41 -11.40 28.40
CA ASN A 131 9.56 -12.53 27.49
C ASN A 131 9.07 -12.19 26.07
N SER A 132 8.19 -11.21 25.90
CA SER A 132 7.70 -10.79 24.58
C SER A 132 8.61 -9.77 23.88
N TYR A 133 9.50 -9.12 24.62
CA TYR A 133 10.32 -8.01 24.09
C TYR A 133 11.19 -8.40 22.90
N SER A 134 11.80 -9.60 22.91
CA SER A 134 12.62 -10.11 21.80
C SER A 134 11.79 -10.24 20.53
N ALA A 135 10.68 -11.00 20.59
CA ALA A 135 9.79 -11.21 19.45
C ALA A 135 9.28 -9.89 18.85
N ILE A 136 8.85 -8.94 19.70
CA ILE A 136 8.29 -7.66 19.26
C ILE A 136 9.34 -6.79 18.54
N ILE A 137 10.56 -6.72 19.10
CA ILE A 137 11.63 -5.99 18.43
C ILE A 137 11.98 -6.67 17.12
N ASP A 138 12.14 -7.99 17.13
CA ASP A 138 12.61 -8.70 15.96
C ASP A 138 11.62 -8.59 14.79
N ALA A 139 10.34 -8.71 15.09
CA ALA A 139 9.23 -8.42 14.18
C ALA A 139 9.35 -7.03 13.55
N ASN A 140 9.38 -5.98 14.38
CA ASN A 140 9.32 -4.60 13.90
C ASN A 140 10.62 -4.13 13.23
N VAL A 141 11.78 -4.70 13.59
CA VAL A 141 13.05 -4.39 12.92
C VAL A 141 12.98 -4.77 11.45
N THR A 142 12.40 -5.92 11.09
CA THR A 142 12.25 -6.32 9.69
C THR A 142 11.34 -5.37 8.89
N THR A 143 10.25 -4.90 9.51
CA THR A 143 9.36 -3.88 8.92
C THR A 143 10.10 -2.56 8.72
N ILE A 144 10.88 -2.09 9.71
CA ILE A 144 11.68 -0.87 9.61
C ILE A 144 12.73 -0.99 8.51
N LEU A 145 13.41 -2.13 8.39
CA LEU A 145 14.41 -2.36 7.33
C LEU A 145 13.76 -2.25 5.94
N THR A 146 12.60 -2.88 5.77
CA THR A 146 11.84 -2.82 4.51
C THR A 146 11.38 -1.38 4.21
N ALA A 147 10.85 -0.70 5.23
CA ALA A 147 10.41 0.69 5.11
C ALA A 147 11.58 1.65 4.81
N PHE A 148 12.77 1.40 5.34
CA PHE A 148 13.97 2.19 5.03
C PHE A 148 14.41 2.02 3.58
N VAL A 149 14.39 0.78 3.07
CA VAL A 149 14.66 0.49 1.65
C VAL A 149 13.64 1.18 0.75
N LEU A 150 12.36 1.11 1.10
CA LEU A 150 11.28 1.84 0.43
C LEU A 150 11.48 3.37 0.47
N ALA A 151 11.95 3.92 1.59
CA ALA A 151 12.17 5.36 1.70
C ALA A 151 13.37 5.85 0.87
N TYR A 152 14.38 4.99 0.69
CA TYR A 152 15.59 5.31 -0.08
C TYR A 152 15.41 5.10 -1.59
N PHE A 153 14.87 3.95 -1.99
CA PHE A 153 14.68 3.58 -3.40
C PHE A 153 13.29 3.95 -3.94
N GLY A 154 12.29 4.12 -3.07
CA GLY A 154 10.94 4.48 -3.50
C GLY A 154 10.89 5.90 -4.08
N LEU A 155 10.17 6.04 -5.19
CA LEU A 155 9.92 7.32 -5.85
C LEU A 155 8.52 7.85 -5.50
N GLY A 156 8.37 9.17 -5.52
CA GLY A 156 7.09 9.87 -5.39
C GLY A 156 6.22 9.37 -4.21
N PRO A 157 5.01 8.84 -4.47
CA PRO A 157 4.09 8.34 -3.45
C PRO A 157 4.63 7.18 -2.58
N ILE A 158 5.49 6.32 -3.12
CA ILE A 158 6.07 5.18 -2.38
C ILE A 158 6.90 5.67 -1.19
N LYS A 159 7.66 6.76 -1.41
CA LYS A 159 8.46 7.38 -0.34
C LYS A 159 7.57 7.91 0.78
N GLY A 160 6.45 8.54 0.45
CA GLY A 160 5.46 9.01 1.43
C GLY A 160 4.89 7.87 2.29
N PHE A 161 4.50 6.77 1.64
CA PHE A 161 4.09 5.54 2.33
C PHE A 161 5.18 5.02 3.30
N ALA A 162 6.42 4.96 2.83
CA ALA A 162 7.55 4.46 3.61
C ALA A 162 7.83 5.30 4.87
N VAL A 163 7.76 6.64 4.76
CA VAL A 163 7.95 7.54 5.90
C VAL A 163 6.85 7.33 6.95
N VAL A 164 5.59 7.23 6.51
CA VAL A 164 4.46 6.93 7.41
C VAL A 164 4.68 5.60 8.13
N LEU A 165 5.13 4.57 7.41
CA LEU A 165 5.39 3.24 7.95
C LEU A 165 6.49 3.25 9.01
N ILE A 166 7.62 3.95 8.75
CA ILE A 166 8.73 4.08 9.72
C ILE A 166 8.26 4.76 10.99
N ILE A 167 7.60 5.92 10.87
CA ILE A 167 7.09 6.67 12.01
C ILE A 167 6.13 5.80 12.79
N GLY A 168 5.16 5.19 12.09
CA GLY A 168 4.12 4.37 12.66
C GLY A 168 4.63 3.16 13.43
N VAL A 169 5.62 2.45 12.90
CA VAL A 169 6.24 1.30 13.58
C VAL A 169 7.00 1.77 14.83
N LEU A 170 7.81 2.83 14.73
CA LEU A 170 8.57 3.35 15.87
C LEU A 170 7.66 3.86 16.99
N SER A 171 6.62 4.62 16.65
CA SER A 171 5.64 5.10 17.64
C SER A 171 4.80 3.97 18.20
N SER A 172 4.53 2.91 17.44
CA SER A 172 3.79 1.74 17.93
C SER A 172 4.61 0.94 18.95
N LEU A 173 5.91 0.74 18.71
CA LEU A 173 6.82 0.11 19.65
C LEU A 173 6.88 0.88 20.97
N PHE A 174 7.01 2.21 20.88
CA PHE A 174 7.01 3.08 22.05
C PHE A 174 5.68 3.00 22.82
N THR A 175 4.55 3.11 22.13
CA THR A 175 3.24 3.12 22.78
C THR A 175 2.85 1.76 23.35
N ALA A 176 3.08 0.66 22.64
CA ALA A 176 2.72 -0.68 23.10
C ALA A 176 3.64 -1.16 24.24
N VAL A 177 4.95 -0.97 24.11
CA VAL A 177 5.92 -1.54 25.07
C VAL A 177 6.13 -0.65 26.28
N LEU A 178 6.33 0.66 26.09
CA LEU A 178 6.59 1.57 27.22
C LEU A 178 5.29 2.09 27.82
N VAL A 179 4.47 2.78 27.02
CA VAL A 179 3.25 3.43 27.54
C VAL A 179 2.24 2.39 28.00
N GLY A 180 2.04 1.33 27.24
CA GLY A 180 1.16 0.21 27.60
C GLY A 180 1.56 -0.44 28.91
N ARG A 181 2.87 -0.67 29.13
CA ARG A 181 3.38 -1.20 30.40
C ARG A 181 3.09 -0.26 31.57
N LEU A 182 3.42 1.03 31.44
CA LEU A 182 3.18 2.03 32.48
C LEU A 182 1.70 2.12 32.85
N MET A 183 0.81 2.05 31.84
CA MET A 183 -0.63 2.07 32.06
C MET A 183 -1.13 0.82 32.81
N ILE A 184 -0.63 -0.36 32.46
CA ILE A 184 -1.01 -1.61 33.12
C ILE A 184 -0.51 -1.63 34.57
N GLU A 185 0.77 -1.32 34.79
CA GLU A 185 1.36 -1.25 36.14
C GLU A 185 0.59 -0.24 37.01
N SER A 186 0.33 0.96 36.49
CA SER A 186 -0.44 2.00 37.20
C SER A 186 -1.88 1.58 37.53
N TRP A 187 -2.50 0.75 36.67
CA TRP A 187 -3.85 0.23 36.92
C TRP A 187 -3.84 -0.79 38.07
N LEU A 188 -2.85 -1.69 38.06
CA LEU A 188 -2.72 -2.74 39.06
C LEU A 188 -2.32 -2.20 40.43
N ASP A 189 -1.48 -1.16 40.49
CA ASP A 189 -1.09 -0.47 41.72
C ASP A 189 -2.29 0.13 42.46
N ARG A 190 -3.34 0.51 41.74
CA ARG A 190 -4.62 0.97 42.32
C ARG A 190 -5.47 -0.17 42.90
N LYS A 191 -4.91 -1.38 43.05
CA LYS A 191 -5.57 -2.61 43.52
C LYS A 191 -6.84 -2.99 42.74
N LYS A 192 -6.96 -2.52 41.49
CA LYS A 192 -8.07 -2.90 40.61
C LYS A 192 -7.67 -4.16 39.84
N ALA A 193 -8.52 -5.18 39.88
CA ALA A 193 -8.33 -6.37 39.06
C ALA A 193 -8.39 -5.98 37.58
N MET A 194 -7.35 -6.33 36.83
CA MET A 194 -7.33 -6.19 35.37
C MET A 194 -7.59 -7.55 34.74
N SER A 195 -8.56 -7.60 33.82
CA SER A 195 -8.77 -8.76 32.96
C SER A 195 -7.96 -8.61 31.68
N PHE A 196 -7.31 -9.70 31.27
CA PHE A 196 -6.65 -9.81 29.97
C PHE A 196 -7.46 -10.65 28.99
N SER A 197 -8.64 -11.14 29.39
CA SER A 197 -9.58 -11.91 28.57
C SER A 197 -11.01 -11.61 28.97
N THR A 198 -11.93 -11.85 28.04
CA THR A 198 -13.37 -11.90 28.32
C THR A 198 -13.78 -13.35 28.59
N SER A 199 -14.99 -13.55 29.11
CA SER A 199 -15.51 -14.90 29.40
C SER A 199 -15.47 -15.82 28.17
N MET A 200 -15.72 -15.27 26.99
CA MET A 200 -15.70 -15.99 25.71
C MET A 200 -14.27 -16.28 25.21
N SER A 201 -13.33 -15.36 25.39
CA SER A 201 -11.97 -15.50 24.84
C SER A 201 -10.99 -16.22 25.77
N LYS A 202 -11.32 -16.36 27.06
CA LYS A 202 -10.40 -16.88 28.10
C LYS A 202 -9.70 -18.19 27.73
N ASN A 203 -10.40 -19.10 27.04
CA ASN A 203 -9.87 -20.40 26.62
C ASN A 203 -9.81 -20.56 25.10
N ALA A 204 -9.98 -19.48 24.33
CA ALA A 204 -9.83 -19.52 22.88
C ALA A 204 -8.42 -19.99 22.54
N PHE A 205 -8.32 -21.02 21.68
CA PHE A 205 -7.08 -21.62 21.18
C PHE A 205 -6.07 -22.13 22.23
N ALA A 206 -6.42 -22.15 23.51
CA ALA A 206 -5.49 -22.45 24.61
C ALA A 206 -4.92 -23.88 24.58
N ASN A 207 -5.69 -24.84 24.08
CA ASN A 207 -5.35 -26.27 24.07
C ASN A 207 -5.28 -26.83 22.63
N LEU A 208 -5.04 -25.96 21.65
CA LEU A 208 -5.01 -26.38 20.26
C LEU A 208 -3.69 -27.11 19.97
N ASN A 209 -3.74 -28.43 19.81
CA ASN A 209 -2.59 -29.24 19.42
C ASN A 209 -2.79 -29.78 18.00
N ILE A 210 -2.42 -28.99 17.00
CA ILE A 210 -2.44 -29.41 15.60
C ILE A 210 -1.05 -29.85 15.18
N ASP A 211 -0.93 -31.08 14.70
CA ASP A 211 0.31 -31.59 14.12
C ASP A 211 0.50 -31.05 12.68
N TRP A 212 1.06 -29.83 12.61
CA TRP A 212 1.45 -29.19 11.34
C TRP A 212 2.52 -29.98 10.58
N MET A 213 3.37 -30.74 11.29
CA MET A 213 4.48 -31.48 10.70
C MET A 213 3.97 -32.67 9.88
N SER A 214 2.92 -33.35 10.31
CA SER A 214 2.26 -34.40 9.51
C SER A 214 1.60 -33.83 8.24
N LYS A 215 1.06 -32.61 8.31
CA LYS A 215 0.33 -31.95 7.22
C LYS A 215 1.23 -31.23 6.20
N ARG A 216 2.53 -31.14 6.45
CA ARG A 216 3.48 -30.41 5.58
C ARG A 216 3.42 -30.83 4.10
N LYS A 217 3.21 -32.12 3.80
CA LYS A 217 3.14 -32.61 2.41
C LYS A 217 1.92 -32.05 1.67
N ILE A 218 0.79 -31.91 2.38
CA ILE A 218 -0.42 -31.32 1.82
C ILE A 218 -0.20 -29.83 1.60
N ALA A 219 0.39 -29.13 2.56
CA ALA A 219 0.74 -27.72 2.41
C ALA A 219 1.68 -27.49 1.21
N TYR A 220 2.75 -28.29 1.08
CA TYR A 220 3.66 -28.20 -0.08
C TYR A 220 2.97 -28.51 -1.41
N ALA A 221 2.03 -29.46 -1.44
CA ALA A 221 1.27 -29.75 -2.65
C ALA A 221 0.36 -28.58 -3.05
N ILE A 222 -0.36 -27.98 -2.09
CA ILE A 222 -1.22 -26.81 -2.32
C ILE A 222 -0.38 -25.62 -2.77
N SER A 223 0.64 -25.24 -1.99
CA SER A 223 1.55 -24.13 -2.30
C SER A 223 2.26 -24.32 -3.64
N GLY A 224 2.78 -25.54 -3.90
CA GLY A 224 3.43 -25.85 -5.17
C GLY A 224 2.49 -25.76 -6.36
N THR A 225 1.23 -26.17 -6.19
CA THR A 225 0.20 -26.03 -7.22
C THR A 225 -0.13 -24.56 -7.49
N LEU A 226 -0.29 -23.75 -6.44
CA LEU A 226 -0.54 -22.31 -6.57
C LEU A 226 0.62 -21.61 -7.27
N ILE A 227 1.87 -21.91 -6.89
CA ILE A 227 3.05 -21.38 -7.60
C ILE A 227 3.05 -21.79 -9.07
N ALA A 228 2.77 -23.07 -9.37
CA ALA A 228 2.73 -23.54 -10.75
C ALA A 228 1.66 -22.80 -11.57
N ILE A 229 0.47 -22.59 -11.01
CA ILE A 229 -0.61 -21.80 -11.64
C ILE A 229 -0.15 -20.36 -11.87
N SER A 230 0.48 -19.71 -10.88
CA SER A 230 1.03 -18.35 -11.03
C SER A 230 2.05 -18.28 -12.17
N ILE A 231 3.02 -19.21 -12.21
CA ILE A 231 4.06 -19.22 -13.26
C ILE A 231 3.44 -19.44 -14.65
N VAL A 232 2.47 -20.35 -14.77
CA VAL A 232 1.75 -20.56 -16.04
C VAL A 232 1.00 -19.29 -16.44
N SER A 233 0.35 -18.60 -15.50
CA SER A 233 -0.32 -17.32 -15.77
C SER A 233 0.66 -16.25 -16.26
N PHE A 234 1.85 -16.15 -15.64
CA PHE A 234 2.88 -15.20 -16.07
C PHE A 234 3.32 -15.45 -17.51
N ALA A 235 3.43 -16.71 -17.93
CA ALA A 235 3.84 -17.06 -19.28
C ALA A 235 2.74 -16.87 -20.33
N VAL A 236 1.47 -17.07 -19.97
CA VAL A 236 0.34 -17.06 -20.91
C VAL A 236 -0.38 -15.71 -20.99
N ARG A 237 -0.65 -15.07 -19.83
CA ARG A 237 -1.36 -13.77 -19.76
C ARG A 237 -0.43 -12.60 -19.53
N GLY A 238 0.70 -12.82 -18.85
CA GLY A 238 1.62 -11.75 -18.46
C GLY A 238 1.05 -10.90 -17.31
N PHE A 239 1.47 -9.64 -17.27
CA PHE A 239 1.02 -8.66 -16.29
C PHE A 239 0.50 -7.43 -16.99
N GLU A 240 -0.45 -6.77 -16.37
CA GLU A 240 -0.90 -5.46 -16.79
C GLU A 240 -0.07 -4.40 -16.07
N LEU A 241 0.93 -3.88 -16.75
CA LEU A 241 1.81 -2.85 -16.19
C LEU A 241 1.16 -1.47 -16.37
N GLY A 242 1.11 -0.66 -15.32
CA GLY A 242 0.64 0.72 -15.39
C GLY A 242 1.63 1.64 -16.11
N VAL A 243 1.22 2.89 -16.36
CA VAL A 243 2.05 3.91 -17.04
C VAL A 243 3.38 4.19 -16.31
N ASP A 244 3.44 3.94 -15.01
CA ASP A 244 4.65 4.05 -14.21
C ASP A 244 5.79 3.12 -14.67
N PHE A 245 5.46 2.01 -15.33
CA PHE A 245 6.42 0.99 -15.79
C PHE A 245 6.52 0.92 -17.31
N GLN A 246 5.42 1.17 -18.04
CA GLN A 246 5.43 1.16 -19.50
C GLN A 246 5.90 2.50 -20.08
N GLY A 247 5.69 3.60 -19.35
CA GLY A 247 5.67 4.94 -19.93
C GLY A 247 4.40 5.15 -20.75
N GLY A 248 3.86 6.36 -20.72
CA GLY A 248 2.63 6.68 -21.44
C GLY A 248 1.82 7.78 -20.77
N TYR A 249 0.55 7.81 -21.14
CA TYR A 249 -0.47 8.70 -20.65
C TYR A 249 -1.59 7.92 -19.99
N ASN A 250 -2.06 8.41 -18.85
CA ASN A 250 -3.19 7.88 -18.10
C ASN A 250 -4.21 9.01 -17.89
N TYR A 251 -5.45 8.80 -18.33
CA TYR A 251 -6.55 9.73 -18.18
C TYR A 251 -7.70 9.08 -17.43
N ASN A 252 -8.22 9.72 -16.39
CA ASN A 252 -9.54 9.40 -15.84
C ASN A 252 -10.54 10.36 -16.43
N ILE A 253 -11.56 9.82 -17.09
CA ILE A 253 -12.59 10.58 -17.80
C ILE A 253 -13.91 10.31 -17.09
N ALA A 254 -14.43 11.29 -16.37
CA ALA A 254 -15.78 11.23 -15.86
C ALA A 254 -16.75 11.55 -17.00
N PHE A 255 -17.86 10.81 -17.08
CA PHE A 255 -18.94 11.02 -18.02
C PHE A 255 -20.18 11.52 -17.29
N ALA A 256 -20.95 12.39 -17.94
CA ALA A 256 -22.24 12.83 -17.40
C ALA A 256 -23.18 11.64 -17.15
N GLU A 257 -24.02 11.71 -16.11
CA GLU A 257 -24.89 10.60 -15.67
C GLU A 257 -25.84 10.07 -16.76
N ASN A 258 -26.19 10.91 -17.73
CA ASN A 258 -27.08 10.57 -18.83
C ASN A 258 -26.35 9.93 -20.04
N VAL A 259 -25.06 9.66 -19.91
CA VAL A 259 -24.23 9.11 -20.99
C VAL A 259 -23.89 7.66 -20.65
N GLU A 260 -24.47 6.74 -21.41
CA GLU A 260 -24.13 5.33 -21.35
C GLU A 260 -22.88 5.08 -22.22
N VAL A 261 -21.83 4.54 -21.61
CA VAL A 261 -20.55 4.30 -22.27
C VAL A 261 -20.40 2.81 -22.55
N ASP A 262 -20.39 2.46 -23.82
CA ASP A 262 -19.95 1.14 -24.26
C ASP A 262 -18.43 1.13 -24.35
N VAL A 263 -17.79 0.34 -23.50
CA VAL A 263 -16.33 0.26 -23.37
C VAL A 263 -15.66 -0.21 -24.66
N ASP A 264 -16.27 -1.15 -25.38
CA ASP A 264 -15.71 -1.69 -26.61
C ASP A 264 -15.79 -0.64 -27.72
N LYS A 265 -16.95 0.04 -27.83
CA LYS A 265 -17.11 1.15 -28.77
C LYS A 265 -16.16 2.31 -28.47
N LEU A 266 -15.98 2.65 -27.18
CA LEU A 266 -15.05 3.70 -26.75
C LEU A 266 -13.61 3.34 -27.13
N ARG A 267 -13.20 2.09 -26.87
CA ARG A 267 -11.87 1.58 -27.24
C ARG A 267 -11.64 1.63 -28.75
N GLU A 268 -12.61 1.20 -29.55
CA GLU A 268 -12.52 1.24 -31.02
C GLU A 268 -12.38 2.69 -31.53
N SER A 269 -13.22 3.60 -31.04
CA SER A 269 -13.22 5.01 -31.43
C SER A 269 -11.91 5.70 -31.04
N LEU A 270 -11.36 5.36 -29.88
CA LEU A 270 -10.06 5.87 -29.44
C LEU A 270 -8.90 5.28 -30.25
N THR A 271 -8.96 4.01 -30.64
CA THR A 271 -7.94 3.38 -31.50
C THR A 271 -7.86 4.10 -32.85
N GLU A 272 -9.01 4.46 -33.44
CA GLU A 272 -9.04 5.26 -34.67
C GLU A 272 -8.47 6.68 -34.43
N ALA A 273 -8.80 7.30 -33.30
CA ALA A 273 -8.30 8.63 -32.96
C ALA A 273 -6.80 8.68 -32.67
N PHE A 274 -6.22 7.58 -32.16
CA PHE A 274 -4.80 7.38 -31.91
C PHE A 274 -4.07 6.71 -33.09
N GLU A 275 -4.62 6.83 -34.31
CA GLU A 275 -3.96 6.40 -35.55
C GLU A 275 -3.59 4.90 -35.60
N GLY A 276 -4.33 4.06 -34.89
CA GLY A 276 -4.13 2.61 -34.83
C GLY A 276 -3.52 2.11 -33.51
N ASP A 277 -3.02 2.99 -32.65
CA ASP A 277 -2.55 2.61 -31.31
C ASP A 277 -3.75 2.30 -30.42
N THR A 278 -3.88 1.05 -29.99
CA THR A 278 -5.04 0.57 -29.22
C THR A 278 -4.84 0.89 -27.73
N PRO A 279 -5.67 1.75 -27.13
CA PRO A 279 -5.54 2.06 -25.71
C PRO A 279 -6.22 1.01 -24.83
N THR A 280 -5.79 0.94 -23.58
CA THR A 280 -6.51 0.21 -22.54
C THR A 280 -7.60 1.12 -21.98
N VAL A 281 -8.84 0.63 -21.96
CA VAL A 281 -10.01 1.35 -21.42
C VAL A 281 -10.66 0.50 -20.36
N LYS A 282 -10.83 1.05 -19.15
CA LYS A 282 -11.41 0.37 -17.99
C LYS A 282 -12.36 1.27 -17.23
N GLU A 283 -13.42 0.69 -16.71
CA GLU A 283 -14.29 1.38 -15.75
C GLU A 283 -13.58 1.53 -14.40
N VAL A 284 -13.66 2.72 -13.81
CA VAL A 284 -13.25 2.97 -12.44
C VAL A 284 -14.43 2.61 -11.55
N ALA A 285 -14.26 1.57 -10.74
CA ALA A 285 -15.34 0.90 -10.02
C ALA A 285 -16.31 1.86 -9.31
N GLY A 286 -17.59 1.77 -9.70
CA GLY A 286 -18.72 2.42 -9.01
C GLY A 286 -18.99 3.87 -9.42
N GLU A 287 -18.32 4.38 -10.46
CA GLU A 287 -18.54 5.71 -11.02
C GLU A 287 -18.66 5.62 -12.54
N ASN A 288 -19.38 6.55 -13.19
CA ASN A 288 -19.39 6.68 -14.66
C ASN A 288 -18.06 7.30 -15.15
N THR A 289 -16.95 6.77 -14.66
CA THR A 289 -15.58 7.26 -14.87
C THR A 289 -14.78 6.14 -15.50
N TYR A 290 -14.07 6.43 -16.59
CA TYR A 290 -13.26 5.45 -17.29
C TYR A 290 -11.80 5.88 -17.30
N ASN A 291 -10.94 4.94 -16.96
CA ASN A 291 -9.51 5.05 -17.06
C ASN A 291 -9.06 4.66 -18.48
N VAL A 292 -8.32 5.54 -19.14
CA VAL A 292 -7.74 5.35 -20.46
C VAL A 292 -6.23 5.44 -20.37
N VAL A 293 -5.54 4.36 -20.74
CA VAL A 293 -4.08 4.26 -20.78
C VAL A 293 -3.62 4.08 -22.22
N THR A 294 -2.66 4.91 -22.65
CA THR A 294 -2.09 4.88 -24.01
C THR A 294 -0.64 5.33 -24.02
N ASP A 295 0.17 4.76 -24.91
CA ASP A 295 1.52 5.19 -25.24
C ASP A 295 1.58 6.06 -26.50
N TYR A 296 0.42 6.41 -27.08
CA TYR A 296 0.32 7.23 -28.29
C TYR A 296 1.13 8.53 -28.15
N LEU A 297 2.05 8.77 -29.09
CA LEU A 297 2.97 9.91 -29.12
C LEU A 297 3.87 10.07 -27.88
N ILE A 298 4.06 9.05 -27.02
CA ILE A 298 4.89 9.20 -25.80
C ILE A 298 6.36 9.51 -26.11
N ASN A 299 6.87 9.00 -27.23
CA ASN A 299 8.23 9.21 -27.72
C ASN A 299 8.35 10.43 -28.65
N ALA A 300 7.26 11.15 -28.90
CA ALA A 300 7.28 12.29 -29.80
C ALA A 300 8.08 13.45 -29.18
N VAL A 301 9.03 13.98 -29.95
CA VAL A 301 9.83 15.14 -29.54
C VAL A 301 9.04 16.42 -29.80
N GLU A 302 9.10 17.37 -28.87
CA GLU A 302 8.52 18.70 -29.06
C GLU A 302 9.18 19.40 -30.26
N GLN A 303 8.36 19.82 -31.23
CA GLN A 303 8.80 20.55 -32.41
C GLN A 303 8.32 22.00 -32.35
N ALA A 304 9.19 22.93 -32.73
CA ALA A 304 8.86 24.35 -32.71
C ALA A 304 7.75 24.66 -33.73
N GLY A 305 6.64 25.24 -33.26
CA GLY A 305 5.48 25.60 -34.09
C GLY A 305 4.36 24.56 -34.13
N GLU A 306 4.56 23.37 -33.52
CA GLU A 306 3.51 22.38 -33.32
C GLU A 306 2.98 22.43 -31.87
N PRO A 307 1.70 22.07 -31.65
CA PRO A 307 1.21 21.78 -30.30
C PRO A 307 2.05 20.70 -29.64
N LYS A 308 2.19 20.77 -28.32
CA LYS A 308 2.99 19.78 -27.58
C LYS A 308 2.40 18.38 -27.78
N PRO A 309 3.22 17.30 -27.74
CA PRO A 309 2.72 15.94 -27.82
C PRO A 309 1.53 15.66 -26.89
N ALA A 310 1.61 16.09 -25.62
CA ALA A 310 0.52 15.93 -24.66
C ALA A 310 -0.80 16.63 -25.07
N GLU A 311 -0.71 17.81 -25.71
CA GLU A 311 -1.88 18.53 -26.23
C GLU A 311 -2.50 17.80 -27.42
N ARG A 312 -1.67 17.21 -28.30
CA ARG A 312 -2.13 16.38 -29.43
C ARG A 312 -2.82 15.11 -28.95
N VAL A 313 -2.26 14.45 -27.93
CA VAL A 313 -2.88 13.26 -27.31
C VAL A 313 -4.22 13.64 -26.66
N MET A 314 -4.31 14.76 -25.94
CA MET A 314 -5.56 15.24 -25.36
C MET A 314 -6.62 15.55 -26.43
N ALA A 315 -6.22 16.18 -27.54
CA ALA A 315 -7.12 16.46 -28.66
C ALA A 315 -7.61 15.17 -29.35
N ALA A 316 -6.73 14.18 -29.53
CA ALA A 316 -7.10 12.86 -30.06
C ALA A 316 -8.05 12.12 -29.10
N LEU A 317 -7.77 12.15 -27.79
CA LEU A 317 -8.62 11.60 -26.75
C LEU A 317 -10.04 12.21 -26.82
N HIS A 318 -10.13 13.54 -26.86
CA HIS A 318 -11.40 14.26 -26.99
C HIS A 318 -12.17 13.87 -28.25
N LYS A 319 -11.48 13.76 -29.40
CA LYS A 319 -12.07 13.33 -30.67
C LYS A 319 -12.65 11.91 -30.58
N GLY A 320 -11.90 10.96 -30.02
CA GLY A 320 -12.35 9.57 -29.88
C GLY A 320 -13.50 9.42 -28.89
N VAL A 321 -13.46 10.13 -27.75
CA VAL A 321 -14.56 10.17 -26.78
C VAL A 321 -15.83 10.74 -27.40
N THR A 322 -15.71 11.86 -28.13
CA THR A 322 -16.82 12.50 -28.84
C THR A 322 -17.43 11.57 -29.89
N ALA A 323 -16.60 10.85 -30.65
CA ALA A 323 -17.07 9.88 -31.64
C ALA A 323 -17.82 8.69 -31.02
N ALA A 324 -17.31 8.17 -29.89
CA ALA A 324 -17.92 7.04 -29.19
C ALA A 324 -19.29 7.39 -28.58
N THR A 325 -19.39 8.57 -27.96
CA THR A 325 -20.50 8.94 -27.07
C THR A 325 -21.46 9.98 -27.66
N GLY A 326 -21.06 10.72 -28.70
CA GLY A 326 -21.86 11.79 -29.31
C GLY A 326 -21.92 13.09 -28.49
N ILE A 327 -21.07 13.24 -27.49
CA ILE A 327 -21.03 14.42 -26.62
C ILE A 327 -20.39 15.61 -27.33
N THR A 328 -20.89 16.83 -27.11
CA THR A 328 -20.41 18.06 -27.76
C THR A 328 -19.68 19.02 -26.80
N VAL A 329 -18.96 18.48 -25.82
CA VAL A 329 -18.16 19.28 -24.87
C VAL A 329 -16.96 19.86 -25.61
N SER A 330 -16.59 21.11 -25.33
CA SER A 330 -15.40 21.73 -25.94
C SER A 330 -14.10 21.11 -25.42
N LEU A 331 -13.00 21.19 -26.17
CA LEU A 331 -11.71 20.66 -25.70
C LEU A 331 -11.25 21.31 -24.38
N ASP A 332 -11.49 22.61 -24.22
CA ASP A 332 -11.12 23.35 -23.01
C ASP A 332 -11.91 22.85 -21.78
N GLU A 333 -13.21 22.61 -21.94
CA GLU A 333 -14.06 22.09 -20.87
C GLU A 333 -13.78 20.61 -20.58
N PHE A 334 -13.50 19.82 -21.62
CA PHE A 334 -13.14 18.41 -21.48
C PHE A 334 -11.80 18.22 -20.77
N SER A 335 -10.81 19.07 -21.06
CA SER A 335 -9.47 18.98 -20.45
C SER A 335 -9.39 19.58 -19.05
N ASN A 336 -10.43 20.32 -18.61
CA ASN A 336 -10.48 20.94 -17.30
C ASN A 336 -10.80 19.90 -16.20
N PRO A 337 -9.90 19.66 -15.22
CA PRO A 337 -10.15 18.75 -14.10
C PRO A 337 -11.29 19.16 -13.15
N GLU A 338 -11.76 20.39 -13.26
CA GLU A 338 -12.92 20.93 -12.54
C GLU A 338 -14.15 21.11 -13.45
N GLY A 339 -14.12 20.50 -14.64
CA GLY A 339 -15.23 20.53 -15.59
C GLY A 339 -16.54 19.97 -15.02
N ILE A 340 -17.65 20.31 -15.66
CA ILE A 340 -18.98 19.77 -15.33
C ILE A 340 -19.41 18.83 -16.46
N GLY A 341 -19.97 17.67 -16.12
CA GLY A 341 -20.36 16.66 -17.09
C GLY A 341 -19.15 15.85 -17.55
N THR A 342 -18.98 15.66 -18.87
CA THR A 342 -17.89 14.81 -19.38
C THR A 342 -16.57 15.55 -19.47
N HIS A 343 -15.62 15.18 -18.63
CA HIS A 343 -14.30 15.82 -18.53
C HIS A 343 -13.24 14.89 -17.94
N VAL A 344 -11.97 15.24 -18.14
CA VAL A 344 -10.82 14.55 -17.60
C VAL A 344 -10.62 14.96 -16.13
N THR A 345 -10.96 14.10 -15.19
CA THR A 345 -10.82 14.36 -13.74
C THR A 345 -9.39 14.23 -13.24
N SER A 346 -8.57 13.40 -13.90
CA SER A 346 -7.14 13.33 -13.66
C SER A 346 -6.37 12.94 -14.90
N PHE A 347 -5.15 13.43 -14.99
CA PHE A 347 -4.20 13.15 -16.04
C PHE A 347 -2.83 12.81 -15.44
N SER A 348 -2.16 11.80 -15.96
CA SER A 348 -0.77 11.51 -15.67
C SER A 348 0.00 11.20 -16.95
N LYS A 349 1.21 11.75 -17.06
CA LYS A 349 2.19 11.44 -18.09
C LYS A 349 3.43 10.91 -17.41
N VAL A 350 3.94 9.77 -17.90
CA VAL A 350 5.22 9.20 -17.48
C VAL A 350 6.07 8.96 -18.72
N GLY A 351 7.19 9.66 -18.84
CA GLY A 351 8.14 9.47 -19.93
C GLY A 351 8.93 8.16 -19.79
N PRO A 352 9.44 7.58 -20.89
CA PRO A 352 10.14 6.29 -20.88
C PRO A 352 11.33 6.24 -19.92
N THR A 353 12.13 7.32 -19.84
CA THR A 353 13.27 7.39 -18.92
C THR A 353 12.84 7.31 -17.45
N ILE A 354 11.72 7.95 -17.10
CA ILE A 354 11.18 7.90 -15.74
C ILE A 354 10.61 6.52 -15.45
N ALA A 355 9.93 5.89 -16.42
CA ALA A 355 9.43 4.53 -16.28
C ALA A 355 10.57 3.50 -16.07
N ASP A 356 11.67 3.64 -16.81
CA ASP A 356 12.89 2.84 -16.62
C ASP A 356 13.47 3.02 -15.21
N ASP A 357 13.54 4.26 -14.71
CA ASP A 357 14.07 4.59 -13.39
C ASP A 357 13.16 4.05 -12.27
N ILE A 358 11.83 4.14 -12.42
CA ILE A 358 10.85 3.56 -11.49
C ILE A 358 11.01 2.05 -11.46
N THR A 359 11.10 1.41 -12.63
CA THR A 359 11.26 -0.04 -12.76
C THR A 359 12.52 -0.52 -12.07
N ARG A 360 13.67 0.09 -12.36
CA ARG A 360 14.96 -0.25 -11.74
C ARG A 360 14.93 -0.03 -10.23
N SER A 361 14.36 1.09 -9.79
CA SER A 361 14.27 1.42 -8.37
C SER A 361 13.39 0.43 -7.61
N ALA A 362 12.27 -0.01 -8.19
CA ALA A 362 11.40 -1.03 -7.61
C ALA A 362 12.10 -2.39 -7.48
N VAL A 363 12.83 -2.82 -8.53
CA VAL A 363 13.61 -4.06 -8.51
C VAL A 363 14.71 -4.00 -7.46
N TYR A 364 15.46 -2.89 -7.40
CA TYR A 364 16.48 -2.69 -6.37
C TYR A 364 15.87 -2.69 -4.97
N ALA A 365 14.74 -2.00 -4.76
CA ALA A 365 14.05 -2.01 -3.48
C ALA A 365 13.69 -3.45 -3.05
N ALA A 366 13.15 -4.26 -3.95
CA ALA A 366 12.84 -5.66 -3.64
C ALA A 366 14.09 -6.49 -3.29
N ILE A 367 15.15 -6.40 -4.10
CA ILE A 367 16.39 -7.15 -3.88
C ILE A 367 17.05 -6.75 -2.56
N PHE A 368 17.19 -5.44 -2.30
CA PHE A 368 17.80 -4.94 -1.07
C PHE A 368 16.95 -5.24 0.16
N ALA A 369 15.61 -5.17 0.07
CA ALA A 369 14.74 -5.56 1.17
C ALA A 369 14.92 -7.04 1.53
N LEU A 370 14.87 -7.94 0.54
CA LEU A 370 15.09 -9.38 0.75
C LEU A 370 16.49 -9.68 1.31
N LEU A 371 17.52 -9.01 0.80
CA LEU A 371 18.90 -9.17 1.27
C LEU A 371 19.08 -8.68 2.71
N LEU A 372 18.52 -7.53 3.07
CA LEU A 372 18.58 -7.01 4.45
C LEU A 372 17.79 -7.88 5.42
N ILE A 373 16.61 -8.37 5.03
CA ILE A 373 15.84 -9.33 5.82
C ILE A 373 16.64 -10.61 6.02
N PHE A 374 17.21 -11.17 4.95
CA PHE A 374 18.04 -12.36 5.02
C PHE A 374 19.21 -12.18 5.99
N LEU A 375 19.96 -11.08 5.84
CA LEU A 375 21.11 -10.77 6.68
C LEU A 375 20.70 -10.60 8.14
N TYR A 376 19.61 -9.87 8.39
CA TYR A 376 19.08 -9.69 9.74
C TYR A 376 18.73 -11.02 10.41
N ILE A 377 17.96 -11.88 9.73
CA ILE A 377 17.58 -13.19 10.26
C ILE A 377 18.79 -14.10 10.44
N PHE A 378 19.75 -14.03 9.50
CA PHE A 378 20.99 -14.82 9.57
C PHE A 378 21.80 -14.48 10.82
N LEU A 379 21.97 -13.19 11.10
CA LEU A 379 22.66 -12.72 12.30
C LEU A 379 21.85 -13.01 13.57
N ARG A 380 20.52 -12.87 13.53
CA ARG A 380 19.67 -12.98 14.72
C ARG A 380 19.40 -14.43 15.16
N PHE A 381 19.22 -15.35 14.23
CA PHE A 381 18.82 -16.75 14.51
C PHE A 381 19.96 -17.76 14.39
N SER A 382 21.19 -17.30 14.09
CA SER A 382 22.46 -18.06 14.07
C SER A 382 22.55 -19.27 13.14
N LYS A 383 21.42 -19.82 12.67
CA LYS A 383 21.34 -20.93 11.72
C LYS A 383 20.80 -20.40 10.39
N TRP A 384 21.58 -20.57 9.33
CA TRP A 384 21.23 -20.10 7.99
C TRP A 384 19.94 -20.74 7.44
N GLN A 385 19.54 -21.91 7.96
CA GLN A 385 18.30 -22.59 7.58
C GLN A 385 17.06 -21.76 7.90
N TYR A 386 17.07 -20.98 9.00
CA TYR A 386 15.98 -20.05 9.32
C TYR A 386 15.88 -18.95 8.27
N SER A 387 17.01 -18.33 7.90
CA SER A 387 17.06 -17.29 6.87
C SER A 387 16.64 -17.81 5.50
N LEU A 388 17.08 -19.01 5.10
CA LEU A 388 16.67 -19.60 3.84
C LEU A 388 15.17 -19.91 3.83
N GLY A 389 14.64 -20.50 4.91
CA GLY A 389 13.21 -20.80 5.03
C GLY A 389 12.35 -19.53 4.96
N ALA A 390 12.78 -18.47 5.66
CA ALA A 390 12.16 -17.16 5.62
C ALA A 390 12.13 -16.56 4.20
N VAL A 391 13.28 -16.50 3.52
CA VAL A 391 13.32 -15.95 2.15
C VAL A 391 12.51 -16.81 1.16
N ALA A 392 12.51 -18.14 1.32
CA ALA A 392 11.69 -19.03 0.50
C ALA A 392 10.18 -18.77 0.70
N ALA A 393 9.74 -18.53 1.93
CA ALA A 393 8.36 -18.14 2.23
C ALA A 393 8.01 -16.78 1.62
N LEU A 394 8.89 -15.79 1.74
CA LEU A 394 8.71 -14.47 1.13
C LEU A 394 8.60 -14.55 -0.40
N PHE A 395 9.45 -15.36 -1.04
CA PHE A 395 9.39 -15.57 -2.48
C PHE A 395 8.07 -16.25 -2.88
N HIS A 396 7.65 -17.28 -2.13
CA HIS A 396 6.35 -17.93 -2.33
C HIS A 396 5.19 -16.93 -2.25
N ASP A 397 5.13 -16.11 -1.20
CA ASP A 397 4.02 -15.17 -0.99
C ASP A 397 3.99 -14.09 -2.07
N THR A 398 5.16 -13.58 -2.45
CA THR A 398 5.32 -12.62 -3.55
C THR A 398 4.82 -13.19 -4.87
N LEU A 399 5.19 -14.45 -5.20
CA LEU A 399 4.74 -15.12 -6.41
C LEU A 399 3.22 -15.36 -6.42
N ILE A 400 2.61 -15.65 -5.27
CA ILE A 400 1.17 -15.82 -5.19
C ILE A 400 0.46 -14.47 -5.41
N VAL A 401 0.92 -13.39 -4.78
CA VAL A 401 0.34 -12.05 -4.98
C VAL A 401 0.45 -11.62 -6.44
N LEU A 402 1.64 -11.76 -7.05
CA LEU A 402 1.81 -11.51 -8.49
C LEU A 402 0.93 -12.44 -9.33
N GLY A 403 0.80 -13.70 -8.93
CA GLY A 403 -0.09 -14.69 -9.55
C GLY A 403 -1.53 -14.23 -9.61
N ILE A 404 -2.06 -13.73 -8.50
CA ILE A 404 -3.42 -13.19 -8.41
C ILE A 404 -3.56 -12.00 -9.38
N PHE A 405 -2.60 -11.08 -9.42
CA PHE A 405 -2.66 -9.95 -10.36
C PHE A 405 -2.63 -10.41 -11.83
N SER A 406 -1.79 -11.39 -12.17
CA SER A 406 -1.73 -11.99 -13.52
C SER A 406 -2.99 -12.79 -13.90
N ILE A 407 -3.60 -13.50 -12.96
CA ILE A 407 -4.78 -14.35 -13.25
C ILE A 407 -6.04 -13.50 -13.35
N PHE A 408 -6.15 -12.44 -12.56
CA PHE A 408 -7.40 -11.70 -12.39
C PHE A 408 -7.45 -10.36 -13.13
N HIS A 409 -6.34 -9.87 -13.72
CA HIS A 409 -6.43 -8.68 -14.58
C HIS A 409 -7.38 -8.93 -15.77
N GLY A 410 -8.25 -7.95 -16.05
CA GLY A 410 -9.33 -8.03 -17.03
C GLY A 410 -10.49 -8.97 -16.69
N LEU A 411 -10.46 -9.68 -15.55
CA LEU A 411 -11.55 -10.54 -15.09
C LEU A 411 -12.38 -9.87 -13.99
N LEU A 412 -11.71 -9.13 -13.11
CA LEU A 412 -12.36 -8.37 -12.06
C LEU A 412 -12.72 -6.97 -12.59
N GLY A 413 -13.89 -6.45 -12.19
CA GLY A 413 -14.38 -5.12 -12.60
C GLY A 413 -13.65 -3.94 -11.95
N PHE A 414 -12.37 -4.11 -11.60
CA PHE A 414 -11.49 -3.06 -11.10
C PHE A 414 -10.07 -3.31 -11.61
N SER A 415 -9.27 -2.24 -11.72
CA SER A 415 -7.93 -2.34 -12.28
C SER A 415 -6.98 -3.16 -11.38
N MET A 416 -6.35 -4.17 -11.96
CA MET A 416 -5.30 -5.01 -11.34
C MET A 416 -3.94 -4.67 -11.97
N GLU A 417 -3.65 -3.38 -12.08
CA GLU A 417 -2.41 -2.88 -12.65
C GLU A 417 -1.24 -2.98 -11.66
N ILE A 418 -0.06 -3.25 -12.21
CA ILE A 418 1.21 -3.09 -11.51
C ILE A 418 1.65 -1.65 -11.70
N ASP A 419 1.38 -0.82 -10.69
CA ASP A 419 1.72 0.60 -10.61
C ASP A 419 2.61 0.89 -9.37
N GLN A 420 2.98 2.15 -9.13
CA GLN A 420 3.75 2.50 -7.94
C GLN A 420 3.09 2.09 -6.61
N PRO A 421 1.78 2.35 -6.38
CA PRO A 421 1.04 1.81 -5.24
C PRO A 421 1.17 0.29 -5.05
N PHE A 422 1.10 -0.49 -6.14
CA PHE A 422 1.28 -1.95 -6.09
C PHE A 422 2.66 -2.34 -5.55
N ILE A 423 3.73 -1.65 -5.96
CA ILE A 423 5.07 -1.90 -5.42
C ILE A 423 5.15 -1.65 -3.91
N ALA A 424 4.53 -0.57 -3.43
CA ALA A 424 4.45 -0.33 -1.99
C ALA A 424 3.68 -1.45 -1.28
N ALA A 425 2.57 -1.91 -1.85
CA ALA A 425 1.75 -2.99 -1.30
C ALA A 425 2.51 -4.33 -1.27
N ILE A 426 3.19 -4.73 -2.34
CA ILE A 426 3.90 -6.02 -2.38
C ILE A 426 5.11 -6.03 -1.45
N LEU A 427 5.87 -4.93 -1.37
CA LEU A 427 6.99 -4.81 -0.43
C LEU A 427 6.50 -4.79 1.01
N THR A 428 5.31 -4.27 1.26
CA THR A 428 4.64 -4.36 2.56
C THR A 428 4.24 -5.79 2.90
N VAL A 429 3.65 -6.53 1.95
CA VAL A 429 3.34 -7.94 2.14
C VAL A 429 4.60 -8.73 2.48
N ILE A 430 5.72 -8.45 1.80
CA ILE A 430 7.02 -9.05 2.12
C ILE A 430 7.44 -8.70 3.55
N GLY A 431 7.38 -7.41 3.93
CA GLY A 431 7.75 -6.95 5.26
C GLY A 431 6.85 -7.46 6.39
N TYR A 432 5.57 -7.73 6.12
CA TYR A 432 4.63 -8.24 7.12
C TYR A 432 4.63 -9.77 7.19
N SER A 433 4.74 -10.49 6.06
CA SER A 433 4.85 -11.96 6.05
C SER A 433 6.05 -12.45 6.86
N ILE A 434 7.15 -11.68 6.85
CA ILE A 434 8.31 -12.02 7.66
C ILE A 434 8.07 -11.85 9.16
N ASN A 435 7.18 -10.93 9.57
CA ASN A 435 6.85 -10.71 10.98
C ASN A 435 6.39 -12.01 11.64
N ASP A 436 5.40 -12.69 11.05
CA ASP A 436 4.88 -13.98 11.53
C ASP A 436 5.98 -15.04 11.59
N THR A 437 6.82 -15.11 10.56
CA THR A 437 7.93 -16.07 10.49
C THR A 437 8.92 -15.84 11.64
N VAL A 438 9.25 -14.59 11.93
CA VAL A 438 10.18 -14.20 13.00
C VAL A 438 9.59 -14.52 14.38
N VAL A 439 8.29 -14.25 14.59
CA VAL A 439 7.60 -14.62 15.84
C VAL A 439 7.60 -16.13 16.06
N VAL A 440 7.36 -16.92 15.01
CA VAL A 440 7.45 -18.40 15.08
C VAL A 440 8.87 -18.85 15.38
N PHE A 441 9.89 -18.27 14.74
CA PHE A 441 11.29 -18.63 14.99
C PHE A 441 11.75 -18.28 16.41
N ASP A 442 11.33 -17.13 16.94
CA ASP A 442 11.64 -16.74 18.32
C ASP A 442 11.03 -17.73 19.32
N ARG A 443 9.84 -18.28 19.02
CA ARG A 443 9.20 -19.29 19.87
C ARG A 443 9.84 -20.69 19.79
N ILE A 444 10.49 -21.03 18.68
CA ILE A 444 11.21 -22.30 18.51
C ILE A 444 12.58 -22.26 19.21
N ARG A 445 13.23 -21.09 19.22
CA ARG A 445 14.52 -20.86 19.87
C ARG A 445 14.39 -20.94 21.39
#